data_AF-A0A7X7VXL3-F1
#
_entry.id   AF-A0A7X7VXL3-F1
#
_cell.length_a   1.000
_cell.length_b   1.000
_cell.length_c   1.000
_cell.angle_alpha   90.00
_cell.angle_beta   90.00
_cell.angle_gamma   90.00
#
_symmetry.space_group_name_H-M   'P 1'
#
loop_
_entity.id
_entity.type
_entity.pdbx_description
1 polymer ?
#
loop_
_entity_poly.entity_id
_entity_poly.type
_entity_poly.pdbx_seq_one_letter_code
_entity_poly.pdbx_strand_id
1 'polypeptide(L)'
;MRKGKTRNMFSGGNTSKGFFSRFDQIMCHKEARRIFVLKGGPGTGKSTFMKNISEIMSDRGYDTEHMHCSSDSRSLDAVVIPELKVSLVDGTAPHVIDPKVPGAVDEIINLGEYWRSSALVEKRNEIMKIGSEINSFFQRAYRYLRAAYHIYEDSSELYGKAMDKPGLNRIAGEFVRMLCDEFPSAAKPGRQRCLFASAITPDGPVSFVDDLMTLDNIYVFEGFPGSGTDLVLERIKTAAVERGFDVEVYYCGFDPGKPEHLVIPGLNTA
;
A
#
# COMPACT_ATOMS: atom_id res chain seq x y z
N MET A 1 12.71 23.28 -15.46
CA MET A 1 12.96 22.08 -14.63
C MET A 1 12.05 20.97 -15.12
N ARG A 2 12.49 19.71 -15.08
CA ARG A 2 11.61 18.56 -15.42
C ARG A 2 10.58 18.41 -14.29
N LYS A 3 9.31 18.21 -14.63
CA LYS A 3 8.26 17.89 -13.65
C LYS A 3 8.57 16.53 -12.99
N GLY A 4 8.45 16.47 -11.66
CA GLY A 4 8.67 15.25 -10.89
C GLY A 4 7.64 14.18 -11.22
N LYS A 5 8.01 12.91 -11.07
CA LYS A 5 7.12 11.77 -11.33
C LYS A 5 6.17 11.53 -10.16
N THR A 6 4.99 11.02 -10.47
CA THR A 6 4.04 10.55 -9.46
C THR A 6 3.84 9.04 -9.62
N ARG A 7 3.93 8.31 -8.52
CA ARG A 7 3.58 6.88 -8.45
C ARG A 7 2.35 6.71 -7.57
N ASN A 8 1.41 5.88 -8.00
CA ASN A 8 0.17 5.63 -7.28
C ASN A 8 0.18 4.22 -6.67
N MET A 9 -0.33 4.08 -5.45
CA MET A 9 -0.45 2.80 -4.75
C MET A 9 -1.48 2.93 -3.62
N PHE A 10 -1.62 1.87 -2.82
CA PHE A 10 -2.48 1.85 -1.64
C PHE A 10 -1.68 1.50 -0.38
N SER A 11 -2.01 2.15 0.74
CA SER A 11 -1.48 1.84 2.07
C SER A 11 -2.47 1.05 2.93
N GLY A 12 -3.67 0.78 2.41
CA GLY A 12 -4.68 -0.07 3.04
C GLY A 12 -5.60 -0.70 1.99
N GLY A 13 -6.28 -1.78 2.35
CA GLY A 13 -7.16 -2.51 1.44
C GLY A 13 -8.35 -3.16 2.14
N ASN A 14 -9.45 -3.35 1.41
CA ASN A 14 -10.57 -4.16 1.84
C ASN A 14 -10.32 -5.62 1.44
N THR A 15 -9.93 -6.44 2.40
CA THR A 15 -9.38 -7.79 2.14
C THR A 15 -10.29 -8.91 2.68
N SER A 16 -9.91 -10.17 2.44
CA SER A 16 -10.53 -11.34 3.08
C SER A 16 -10.47 -11.31 4.61
N LYS A 17 -9.54 -10.53 5.18
CA LYS A 17 -9.35 -10.33 6.62
C LYS A 17 -10.02 -9.06 7.14
N GLY A 18 -10.83 -8.40 6.33
CA GLY A 18 -11.42 -7.08 6.63
C GLY A 18 -10.52 -5.94 6.13
N PHE A 19 -10.68 -4.76 6.71
CA PHE A 19 -9.76 -3.66 6.42
C PHE A 19 -8.35 -4.02 6.92
N PHE A 20 -7.38 -4.06 6.01
CA PHE A 20 -5.98 -4.35 6.32
C PHE A 20 -5.15 -3.08 6.10
N SER A 21 -4.41 -2.67 7.13
CA SER A 21 -3.61 -1.45 7.12
C SER A 21 -2.12 -1.74 7.02
N ARG A 22 -1.43 -0.99 6.17
CA ARG A 22 0.03 -0.88 6.05
C ARG A 22 0.47 0.58 6.21
N PHE A 23 -0.30 1.39 6.94
CA PHE A 23 -0.02 2.82 7.09
C PHE A 23 1.32 3.10 7.80
N ASP A 24 1.78 2.18 8.63
CA ASP A 24 3.11 2.19 9.24
C ASP A 24 4.25 2.10 8.21
N GLN A 25 3.95 1.67 6.97
CA GLN A 25 4.88 1.51 5.86
C GLN A 25 4.95 2.74 4.94
N ILE A 26 4.09 3.75 5.15
CA ILE A 26 4.08 4.99 4.37
C ILE A 26 5.43 5.71 4.52
N MET A 27 5.87 5.94 5.76
CA MET A 27 7.17 6.56 6.05
C MET A 27 7.74 6.08 7.38
N CYS A 28 9.04 5.75 7.38
CA CYS A 28 9.74 5.41 8.61
C CYS A 28 9.96 6.66 9.47
N HIS A 29 9.45 6.66 10.71
CA HIS A 29 9.57 7.83 11.60
C HIS A 29 11.02 8.19 11.94
N LYS A 30 11.93 7.21 11.94
CA LYS A 30 13.36 7.46 12.20
C LYS A 30 14.05 8.23 11.07
N GLU A 31 13.51 8.13 9.87
CA GLU A 31 14.05 8.79 8.67
C GLU A 31 13.25 10.04 8.32
N ALA A 32 11.99 10.12 8.76
CA ALA A 32 11.10 11.23 8.49
C ALA A 32 11.66 12.55 9.02
N ARG A 33 11.67 13.55 8.16
CA ARG A 33 11.92 14.94 8.56
C ARG A 33 10.66 15.56 9.16
N ARG A 34 9.51 15.37 8.49
CA ARG A 34 8.20 15.84 8.96
C ARG A 34 7.09 14.90 8.53
N ILE A 35 6.13 14.67 9.42
CA ILE A 35 4.89 13.95 9.14
C ILE A 35 3.73 14.86 9.54
N PHE A 36 2.94 15.28 8.56
CA PHE A 36 1.73 16.07 8.78
C PHE A 36 0.53 15.14 8.87
N VAL A 37 -0.08 15.05 10.05
CA VAL A 37 -1.29 14.27 10.29
C VAL A 37 -2.50 15.18 10.10
N LEU A 38 -3.21 14.99 9.00
CA LEU A 38 -4.43 15.72 8.68
C LEU A 38 -5.59 15.11 9.48
N LYS A 39 -6.22 15.90 10.35
CA LYS A 39 -7.42 15.49 11.10
C LYS A 39 -8.63 16.28 10.59
N GLY A 40 -9.74 15.59 10.35
CA GLY A 40 -11.00 16.22 9.98
C GLY A 40 -12.02 15.21 9.45
N GLY A 41 -13.31 15.55 9.48
CA GLY A 41 -14.37 14.67 8.97
C GLY A 41 -14.33 14.49 7.45
N PRO A 42 -15.19 13.63 6.88
CA PRO A 42 -15.38 13.57 5.43
C PRO A 42 -15.72 14.95 4.85
N GLY A 43 -15.22 15.24 3.64
CA GLY A 43 -15.53 16.49 2.94
C GLY A 43 -14.77 17.74 3.40
N THR A 44 -13.83 17.64 4.36
CA THR A 44 -13.01 18.78 4.82
C THR A 44 -11.89 19.19 3.89
N GLY A 45 -11.79 18.55 2.72
CA GLY A 45 -10.76 18.83 1.73
C GLY A 45 -9.40 18.18 2.01
N LYS A 46 -9.30 17.16 2.89
CA LYS A 46 -8.02 16.44 3.15
C LYS A 46 -7.34 15.95 1.87
N SER A 47 -8.07 15.17 1.06
CA SER A 47 -7.53 14.66 -0.20
C SER A 47 -7.19 15.78 -1.19
N THR A 48 -8.05 16.79 -1.31
CA THR A 48 -7.79 17.97 -2.16
C THR A 48 -6.54 18.70 -1.71
N PHE A 49 -6.36 18.92 -0.41
CA PHE A 49 -5.18 19.55 0.17
C PHE A 49 -3.91 18.75 -0.18
N MET A 50 -3.94 17.42 0.01
CA MET A 50 -2.83 16.54 -0.36
C MET A 50 -2.50 16.58 -1.85
N LYS A 51 -3.51 16.52 -2.73
CA LYS A 51 -3.32 16.61 -4.19
C LYS A 51 -2.70 17.93 -4.61
N ASN A 52 -3.20 19.04 -4.07
CA ASN A 52 -2.66 20.38 -4.37
C ASN A 52 -1.20 20.50 -3.93
N ILE A 53 -0.85 20.01 -2.74
CA ILE A 53 0.54 19.99 -2.27
C ILE A 53 1.40 19.12 -3.20
N SER A 54 0.92 17.94 -3.55
CA SER A 54 1.65 17.05 -4.46
C SER A 54 1.90 17.68 -5.83
N GLU A 55 0.91 18.36 -6.41
CA GLU A 55 1.05 19.02 -7.71
C GLU A 55 2.09 20.13 -7.65
N ILE A 56 2.04 20.97 -6.61
CA ILE A 56 3.04 22.03 -6.37
C ILE A 56 4.45 21.45 -6.24
N MET A 57 4.61 20.31 -5.55
CA MET A 57 5.91 19.68 -5.35
C MET A 57 6.42 19.02 -6.64
N SER A 58 5.54 18.35 -7.39
CA SER A 58 5.86 17.78 -8.69
C SER A 58 6.27 18.87 -9.69
N ASP A 59 5.58 20.01 -9.74
CA ASP A 59 5.94 21.15 -10.61
C ASP A 59 7.31 21.76 -10.23
N ARG A 60 7.73 21.62 -8.97
CA ARG A 60 9.06 21.99 -8.50
C ARG A 60 10.13 20.95 -8.80
N GLY A 61 9.75 19.81 -9.38
CA GLY A 61 10.67 18.73 -9.78
C GLY A 61 10.83 17.62 -8.75
N TYR A 62 10.05 17.61 -7.66
CA TYR A 62 10.10 16.53 -6.67
C TYR A 62 9.21 15.36 -7.08
N ASP A 63 9.74 14.14 -6.96
CA ASP A 63 8.92 12.94 -7.09
C ASP A 63 7.96 12.82 -5.90
N THR A 64 6.77 12.28 -6.16
CA THR A 64 5.69 12.14 -5.18
C THR A 64 5.07 10.75 -5.23
N GLU A 65 4.70 10.21 -4.09
CA GLU A 65 3.94 8.95 -4.00
C GLU A 65 2.54 9.23 -3.47
N HIS A 66 1.52 8.69 -4.14
CA HIS A 66 0.12 8.83 -3.77
C HIS A 66 -0.38 7.52 -3.19
N MET A 67 -0.88 7.57 -1.95
CA MET A 67 -1.56 6.46 -1.31
C MET A 67 -3.06 6.71 -1.42
N HIS A 68 -3.73 5.94 -2.28
CA HIS A 68 -5.16 6.05 -2.54
C HIS A 68 -5.98 5.42 -1.42
N CYS A 69 -7.20 5.93 -1.21
CA CYS A 69 -8.12 5.39 -0.23
C CYS A 69 -8.82 4.15 -0.78
N SER A 70 -8.77 3.02 -0.06
CA SER A 70 -9.47 1.80 -0.47
C SER A 70 -11.00 1.91 -0.41
N SER A 71 -11.52 2.92 0.28
CA SER A 71 -12.97 3.20 0.39
C SER A 71 -13.45 4.25 -0.62
N ASP A 72 -12.53 5.01 -1.23
CA ASP A 72 -12.79 5.93 -2.34
C ASP A 72 -11.49 6.07 -3.14
N SER A 73 -11.39 5.31 -4.23
CA SER A 73 -10.17 5.21 -5.05
C SER A 73 -9.71 6.56 -5.63
N ARG A 74 -10.60 7.56 -5.69
CA ARG A 74 -10.28 8.90 -6.17
C ARG A 74 -9.75 9.79 -5.06
N SER A 75 -9.93 9.43 -3.80
CA SER A 75 -9.37 10.13 -2.66
C SER A 75 -7.99 9.60 -2.29
N LEU A 76 -7.20 10.45 -1.63
CA LEU A 76 -5.89 10.09 -1.10
C LEU A 76 -5.98 9.97 0.41
N ASP A 77 -5.34 8.95 0.95
CA ASP A 77 -5.06 8.76 2.38
C ASP A 77 -3.69 9.31 2.75
N ALA A 78 -2.74 9.35 1.82
CA ALA A 78 -1.44 9.97 2.06
C ALA A 78 -0.74 10.45 0.78
N VAL A 79 0.17 11.40 0.97
CA VAL A 79 1.16 11.82 -0.03
C VAL A 79 2.54 11.78 0.61
N VAL A 80 3.51 11.21 -0.07
CA VAL A 80 4.93 11.21 0.34
C VAL A 80 5.76 11.98 -0.67
N ILE A 81 6.70 12.77 -0.18
CA ILE A 81 7.74 13.44 -0.97
C ILE A 81 9.08 12.82 -0.51
N PRO A 82 9.54 11.72 -1.14
CA PRO A 82 10.63 10.89 -0.61
C PRO A 82 11.92 11.67 -0.40
N GLU A 83 12.32 12.50 -1.36
CA GLU A 83 13.56 13.27 -1.31
C GLU A 83 13.61 14.24 -0.12
N LEU A 84 12.45 14.82 0.24
CA LEU A 84 12.33 15.71 1.41
C LEU A 84 12.12 14.96 2.72
N LYS A 85 11.83 13.65 2.66
CA LYS A 85 11.40 12.82 3.80
C LYS A 85 10.22 13.45 4.53
N VAL A 86 9.26 13.93 3.75
CA VAL A 86 8.02 14.54 4.24
C VAL A 86 6.83 13.71 3.80
N SER A 87 5.88 13.47 4.70
CA SER A 87 4.59 12.86 4.36
C SER A 87 3.42 13.64 4.92
N LEU A 88 2.31 13.67 4.17
CA LEU A 88 0.99 14.08 4.63
C LEU A 88 0.13 12.82 4.73
N VAL A 89 -0.53 12.61 5.86
CA VAL A 89 -1.34 11.41 6.12
C VAL A 89 -2.70 11.78 6.69
N ASP A 90 -3.77 11.15 6.24
CA ASP A 90 -5.09 11.22 6.87
C ASP A 90 -5.07 10.42 8.18
N GLY A 91 -5.29 11.11 9.29
CA GLY A 91 -5.35 10.52 10.63
C GLY A 91 -6.78 10.19 11.10
N THR A 92 -7.77 10.18 10.19
CA THR A 92 -9.19 9.95 10.51
C THR A 92 -9.54 8.47 10.40
N ALA A 93 -10.48 7.99 11.22
CA ALA A 93 -10.95 6.59 11.15
C ALA A 93 -11.36 6.20 9.71
N PRO A 94 -11.04 4.97 9.23
CA PRO A 94 -10.42 3.86 9.97
C PRO A 94 -8.89 3.99 10.18
N HIS A 95 -8.28 5.03 9.63
CA HIS A 95 -6.84 5.29 9.60
C HIS A 95 -6.38 6.10 10.83
N VAL A 96 -6.70 5.64 12.04
CA VAL A 96 -6.32 6.37 13.26
C VAL A 96 -4.81 6.33 13.44
N ILE A 97 -4.14 7.37 12.94
CA ILE A 97 -2.73 7.67 13.20
C ILE A 97 -2.69 8.77 14.25
N ASP A 98 -2.03 8.50 15.36
CA ASP A 98 -1.63 9.51 16.31
C ASP A 98 -0.13 9.81 16.17
N PRO A 99 0.29 11.08 16.35
CA PRO A 99 1.69 11.48 16.37
C PRO A 99 2.54 10.59 17.28
N LYS A 100 3.66 10.07 16.78
CA LYS A 100 4.58 9.23 17.59
C LYS A 100 5.69 10.05 18.23
N VAL A 101 6.13 11.11 17.56
CA VAL A 101 7.11 12.08 18.03
C VAL A 101 6.56 13.51 17.82
N PRO A 102 5.52 13.91 18.58
CA PRO A 102 4.84 15.19 18.41
C PRO A 102 5.82 16.38 18.50
N GLY A 103 5.68 17.36 17.61
CA GLY A 103 6.45 18.61 17.59
C GLY A 103 7.89 18.47 17.09
N ALA A 104 8.51 17.29 17.23
CA ALA A 104 9.85 17.03 16.71
C ALA A 104 9.82 16.49 15.26
N VAL A 105 8.85 15.63 14.95
CA VAL A 105 8.65 15.04 13.60
C VAL A 105 7.19 15.20 13.17
N ASP A 106 6.25 14.87 14.05
CA ASP A 106 4.83 14.86 13.74
C ASP A 106 4.16 16.21 14.06
N GLU A 107 3.30 16.67 13.15
CA GLU A 107 2.47 17.87 13.31
C GLU A 107 1.03 17.56 12.93
N ILE A 108 0.07 17.93 13.78
CA ILE A 108 -1.35 17.79 13.46
C ILE A 108 -1.83 19.05 12.74
N ILE A 109 -2.42 18.87 11.57
CA ILE A 109 -3.18 19.91 10.87
C ILE A 109 -4.66 19.61 11.08
N ASN A 110 -5.31 20.43 11.91
CA ASN A 110 -6.73 20.28 12.22
C ASN A 110 -7.60 21.01 11.18
N LEU A 111 -8.03 20.28 10.15
CA LEU A 111 -9.00 20.80 9.18
C LEU A 111 -10.43 20.83 9.73
N GLY A 112 -10.64 20.33 10.96
CA GLY A 112 -11.93 20.39 11.64
C GLY A 112 -12.36 21.78 12.08
N GLU A 113 -11.42 22.72 12.19
CA GLU A 113 -11.70 24.11 12.60
C GLU A 113 -12.51 24.88 11.54
N TYR A 114 -12.52 24.39 10.30
CA TYR A 114 -13.18 25.04 9.17
C TYR A 114 -14.60 24.48 8.90
N TRP A 115 -15.19 23.73 9.83
CA TRP A 115 -16.55 23.21 9.70
C TRP A 115 -17.62 24.28 9.89
N ARG A 116 -18.75 24.09 9.21
CA ARG A 116 -20.01 24.74 9.59
C ARG A 116 -20.69 23.92 10.69
N SER A 117 -20.19 24.05 11.92
CA SER A 117 -20.61 23.23 13.05
C SER A 117 -22.12 23.27 13.29
N SER A 118 -22.77 24.44 13.15
CA SER A 118 -24.23 24.57 13.29
C SER A 118 -24.98 23.68 12.31
N ALA A 119 -24.61 23.70 11.03
CA ALA A 119 -25.23 22.88 9.99
C ALA A 119 -25.05 21.37 10.23
N LEU A 120 -23.89 20.96 10.76
CA LEU A 120 -23.64 19.55 11.11
C LEU A 120 -24.49 19.11 12.31
N VAL A 121 -24.64 19.97 13.32
CA VAL A 121 -25.45 19.69 14.51
C VAL A 121 -26.92 19.49 14.14
N GLU A 122 -27.46 20.31 13.24
CA GLU A 122 -28.83 20.16 12.71
C GLU A 122 -29.05 18.79 12.05
N LYS A 123 -27.99 18.21 11.47
CA LYS A 123 -28.01 16.92 10.76
C LYS A 123 -27.47 15.75 11.58
N ARG A 124 -27.21 15.93 12.88
CA ARG A 124 -26.57 14.93 13.76
C ARG A 124 -27.16 13.53 13.62
N ASN A 125 -28.48 13.39 13.73
CA ASN A 125 -29.14 12.07 13.73
C ASN A 125 -29.03 11.40 12.35
N GLU A 126 -29.10 12.19 11.27
CA GLU A 126 -28.92 11.73 9.89
C GLU A 126 -27.49 11.23 9.67
N ILE A 127 -26.49 12.02 10.10
CA ILE A 127 -25.06 11.65 10.05
C ILE A 127 -24.79 10.36 10.82
N MET A 128 -25.30 10.24 12.05
CA MET A 128 -25.13 9.04 12.87
C MET A 128 -25.76 7.80 12.22
N LYS A 129 -26.95 7.96 11.63
CA LYS A 129 -27.64 6.89 10.91
C LYS A 129 -26.82 6.43 9.70
N ILE A 130 -26.40 7.37 8.84
CA ILE A 130 -25.57 7.07 7.66
C ILE A 130 -24.26 6.38 8.07
N GLY A 131 -23.59 6.86 9.13
CA GLY A 131 -22.38 6.22 9.64
C GLY A 131 -22.60 4.77 10.09
N SER A 132 -23.74 4.49 10.72
CA SER A 132 -24.12 3.12 11.09
C SER A 132 -24.39 2.23 9.88
N GLU A 133 -25.08 2.76 8.86
CA GLU A 133 -25.36 2.05 7.61
C GLU A 133 -24.08 1.73 6.85
N ILE A 134 -23.15 2.70 6.72
CA ILE A 134 -21.84 2.52 6.11
C ILE A 134 -21.08 1.39 6.80
N ASN A 135 -21.01 1.39 8.14
CA ASN A 135 -20.35 0.33 8.89
C ASN A 135 -21.00 -1.03 8.61
N SER A 136 -22.33 -1.11 8.63
CA SER A 136 -23.07 -2.35 8.32
C SER A 136 -22.75 -2.88 6.91
N PHE A 137 -22.66 -2.00 5.91
CA PHE A 137 -22.29 -2.38 4.55
C PHE A 137 -20.85 -2.88 4.45
N PHE A 138 -19.88 -2.21 5.08
CA PHE A 138 -18.50 -2.71 5.13
C PHE A 138 -18.41 -4.06 5.83
N GLN A 139 -19.08 -4.26 6.98
CA GLN A 139 -19.11 -5.56 7.65
C GLN A 139 -19.69 -6.66 6.75
N ARG A 140 -20.72 -6.34 5.96
CA ARG A 140 -21.28 -7.29 4.98
C ARG A 140 -20.30 -7.58 3.85
N ALA A 141 -19.63 -6.57 3.31
CA ALA A 141 -18.61 -6.74 2.28
C ALA A 141 -17.47 -7.64 2.78
N TYR A 142 -16.95 -7.42 3.99
CA TYR A 142 -15.90 -8.26 4.58
C TYR A 142 -16.33 -9.71 4.79
N ARG A 143 -17.60 -9.95 5.16
CA ARG A 143 -18.14 -11.32 5.21
C ARG A 143 -18.15 -12.00 3.84
N TYR A 144 -18.48 -11.27 2.78
CA TYR A 144 -18.42 -11.81 1.42
C TYR A 144 -16.99 -12.06 0.95
N LEU A 145 -16.06 -11.14 1.22
CA LEU A 145 -14.64 -11.34 0.90
C LEU A 145 -14.06 -12.55 1.64
N ARG A 146 -14.43 -12.73 2.91
CA ARG A 146 -14.05 -13.93 3.67
C ARG A 146 -14.66 -15.21 3.09
N ALA A 147 -15.94 -15.19 2.70
CA ALA A 147 -16.57 -16.34 2.06
C ALA A 147 -15.90 -16.70 0.72
N ALA A 148 -15.59 -15.69 -0.10
CA ALA A 148 -14.85 -15.87 -1.34
C ALA A 148 -13.44 -16.43 -1.08
N TYR A 149 -12.81 -16.05 0.04
CA TYR A 149 -11.47 -16.52 0.38
C TYR A 149 -11.45 -18.01 0.68
N HIS A 150 -12.51 -18.59 1.27
CA HIS A 150 -12.60 -20.05 1.42
C HIS A 150 -12.65 -20.79 0.07
N ILE A 151 -13.33 -20.23 -0.93
CA ILE A 151 -13.34 -20.80 -2.30
C ILE A 151 -11.95 -20.70 -2.93
N TYR A 152 -11.26 -19.57 -2.70
CA TYR A 152 -9.88 -19.37 -3.14
C TYR A 152 -8.93 -20.36 -2.47
N GLU A 153 -9.06 -20.62 -1.17
CA GLU A 153 -8.26 -21.59 -0.42
C GLU A 153 -8.44 -23.01 -0.96
N ASP A 154 -9.68 -23.44 -1.18
CA ASP A 154 -9.97 -24.76 -1.77
C ASP A 154 -9.33 -24.91 -3.16
N SER A 155 -9.42 -23.85 -3.97
CA SER A 155 -8.77 -23.83 -5.29
C SER A 155 -7.25 -23.93 -5.15
N SER A 156 -6.66 -23.16 -4.23
CA SER A 156 -5.22 -23.16 -3.95
C SER A 156 -4.73 -24.52 -3.47
N GLU A 157 -5.49 -25.23 -2.63
CA GLU A 157 -5.16 -26.58 -2.17
C GLU A 157 -5.19 -27.60 -3.30
N LEU A 158 -6.21 -27.54 -4.18
CA LEU A 158 -6.32 -28.44 -5.33
C LEU A 158 -5.15 -28.25 -6.31
N TYR A 159 -4.85 -27.01 -6.70
CA TYR A 159 -3.72 -26.72 -7.57
C TYR A 159 -2.38 -27.03 -6.89
N GLY A 160 -2.26 -26.74 -5.60
CA GLY A 160 -1.06 -27.05 -4.81
C GLY A 160 -0.72 -28.53 -4.74
N LYS A 161 -1.73 -29.43 -4.78
CA LYS A 161 -1.52 -30.89 -4.89
C LYS A 161 -0.97 -31.32 -6.25
N ALA A 162 -1.33 -30.61 -7.32
CA ALA A 162 -0.87 -30.88 -8.67
C ALA A 162 0.46 -30.18 -9.02
N MET A 163 0.96 -29.31 -8.15
CA MET A 163 2.14 -28.49 -8.37
C MET A 163 3.44 -29.31 -8.37
N ASP A 164 4.28 -29.12 -9.41
CA ASP A 164 5.66 -29.64 -9.45
C ASP A 164 6.56 -28.84 -8.51
N LYS A 165 6.62 -29.27 -7.23
CA LYS A 165 7.47 -28.64 -6.20
C LYS A 165 8.96 -28.61 -6.59
N PRO A 166 9.58 -29.72 -7.07
CA PRO A 166 10.95 -29.67 -7.59
C PRO A 166 11.15 -28.65 -8.71
N GLY A 167 10.23 -28.57 -9.67
CA GLY A 167 10.24 -27.59 -10.76
C GLY A 167 10.20 -26.16 -10.24
N LEU A 168 9.25 -25.85 -9.34
CA LEU A 168 9.12 -24.53 -8.72
C LEU A 168 10.39 -24.12 -7.95
N ASN A 169 10.97 -25.05 -7.17
CA ASN A 169 12.21 -24.79 -6.45
C ASN A 169 13.38 -24.48 -7.40
N ARG A 170 13.41 -25.12 -8.56
CA ARG A 170 14.41 -24.86 -9.60
C ARG A 170 14.24 -23.46 -10.18
N ILE A 171 13.02 -23.10 -10.59
CA ILE A 171 12.69 -21.76 -11.10
C ILE A 171 13.08 -20.69 -10.08
N ALA A 172 12.66 -20.83 -8.82
CA ALA A 172 13.02 -19.89 -7.77
C ALA A 172 14.54 -19.78 -7.58
N GLY A 173 15.25 -20.91 -7.61
CA GLY A 173 16.72 -20.93 -7.51
C GLY A 173 17.40 -20.26 -8.70
N GLU A 174 16.91 -20.48 -9.92
CA GLU A 174 17.44 -19.84 -11.13
C GLU A 174 17.27 -18.32 -11.09
N PHE A 175 16.11 -17.82 -10.68
CA PHE A 175 15.86 -16.39 -10.52
C PHE A 175 16.71 -15.76 -9.41
N VAL A 176 16.82 -16.42 -8.26
CA VAL A 176 17.72 -15.96 -7.19
C VAL A 176 19.15 -15.89 -7.70
N ARG A 177 19.64 -16.91 -8.42
CA ARG A 177 20.99 -16.87 -8.96
C ARG A 177 21.18 -15.75 -9.98
N MET A 178 20.26 -15.65 -10.94
CA MET A 178 20.28 -14.62 -11.97
C MET A 178 20.33 -13.20 -11.40
N LEU A 179 19.53 -12.92 -10.37
CA LEU A 179 19.41 -11.57 -9.81
C LEU A 179 20.46 -11.26 -8.74
N CYS A 180 20.93 -12.28 -8.01
CA CYS A 180 21.58 -12.07 -6.73
C CYS A 180 22.96 -12.74 -6.59
N ASP A 181 23.37 -13.69 -7.44
CA ASP A 181 24.62 -14.46 -7.21
C ASP A 181 25.89 -13.61 -7.28
N GLU A 182 25.89 -12.52 -8.05
CA GLU A 182 27.04 -11.61 -8.15
C GLU A 182 27.26 -10.80 -6.86
N PHE A 183 26.30 -10.81 -5.94
CA PHE A 183 26.33 -10.03 -4.71
C PHE A 183 26.52 -10.94 -3.48
N PRO A 184 27.57 -10.72 -2.68
CA PRO A 184 27.74 -11.43 -1.42
C PRO A 184 26.68 -10.99 -0.41
N SER A 185 26.46 -11.82 0.62
CA SER A 185 25.64 -11.42 1.77
C SER A 185 26.17 -10.12 2.38
N ALA A 186 25.27 -9.17 2.61
CA ALA A 186 25.64 -7.88 3.17
C ALA A 186 25.79 -7.97 4.69
N ALA A 187 26.66 -7.12 5.25
CA ALA A 187 26.80 -6.98 6.70
C ALA A 187 25.52 -6.47 7.38
N LYS A 188 24.65 -5.79 6.63
CA LYS A 188 23.33 -5.32 7.06
C LYS A 188 22.29 -5.73 6.03
N PRO A 189 21.16 -6.32 6.45
CA PRO A 189 20.07 -6.61 5.53
C PRO A 189 19.45 -5.32 5.00
N GLY A 190 18.95 -5.38 3.77
CA GLY A 190 18.18 -4.31 3.18
C GLY A 190 16.82 -4.13 3.85
N ARG A 191 16.15 -3.03 3.57
CA ARG A 191 14.84 -2.71 4.12
C ARG A 191 13.73 -3.34 3.28
N GLN A 192 12.70 -3.82 3.95
CA GLN A 192 11.44 -4.18 3.31
C GLN A 192 10.40 -3.08 3.54
N ARG A 193 9.72 -2.66 2.47
CA ARG A 193 8.58 -1.74 2.54
C ARG A 193 7.35 -2.43 1.97
N CYS A 194 6.33 -2.65 2.79
CA CYS A 194 5.18 -3.47 2.41
C CYS A 194 3.94 -2.62 2.14
N LEU A 195 3.43 -2.62 0.91
CA LEU A 195 2.27 -1.83 0.47
C LEU A 195 1.34 -2.68 -0.41
N PHE A 196 0.37 -2.05 -1.06
CA PHE A 196 -0.54 -2.69 -2.01
C PHE A 196 -0.48 -1.97 -3.36
N ALA A 197 -0.27 -2.71 -4.45
CA ALA A 197 -0.34 -2.16 -5.80
C ALA A 197 -1.79 -2.08 -6.30
N SER A 198 -2.67 -2.90 -5.72
CA SER A 198 -4.08 -3.00 -6.05
C SER A 198 -4.94 -3.05 -4.79
N ALA A 199 -6.21 -2.67 -4.91
CA ALA A 199 -7.19 -2.77 -3.82
C ALA A 199 -8.57 -3.10 -4.35
N ILE A 200 -9.37 -3.82 -3.55
CA ILE A 200 -10.80 -3.99 -3.79
C ILE A 200 -11.51 -2.76 -3.22
N THR A 201 -12.18 -2.00 -4.09
CA THR A 201 -12.84 -0.74 -3.74
C THR A 201 -14.34 -0.82 -4.04
N PRO A 202 -15.16 0.15 -3.58
CA PRO A 202 -16.56 0.24 -3.98
C PRO A 202 -16.79 0.35 -5.49
N ASP A 203 -15.81 0.88 -6.24
CA ASP A 203 -15.83 0.97 -7.70
C ASP A 203 -15.39 -0.34 -8.39
N GLY A 204 -15.04 -1.37 -7.62
CA GLY A 204 -14.44 -2.61 -8.07
C GLY A 204 -12.93 -2.70 -7.79
N PRO A 205 -12.24 -3.71 -8.34
CA PRO A 205 -10.79 -3.82 -8.24
C PRO A 205 -10.11 -2.66 -8.97
N VAL A 206 -9.20 -1.97 -8.29
CA VAL A 206 -8.37 -0.90 -8.84
C VAL A 206 -6.90 -1.31 -8.71
N SER A 207 -6.11 -1.09 -9.75
CA SER A 207 -4.70 -1.46 -9.82
C SER A 207 -3.85 -0.30 -10.31
N PHE A 208 -2.69 -0.12 -9.70
CA PHE A 208 -1.65 0.82 -10.11
C PHE A 208 -0.32 0.11 -10.43
N VAL A 209 -0.37 -1.18 -10.79
CA VAL A 209 0.85 -1.96 -11.13
C VAL A 209 1.69 -1.25 -12.19
N ASP A 210 1.06 -0.67 -13.22
CA ASP A 210 1.76 0.02 -14.31
C ASP A 210 2.55 1.26 -13.84
N ASP A 211 2.11 1.91 -12.76
CA ASP A 211 2.82 3.05 -12.17
C ASP A 211 4.02 2.62 -11.31
N LEU A 212 4.06 1.34 -10.91
CA LEU A 212 5.01 0.81 -9.95
C LEU A 212 6.10 -0.02 -10.62
N MET A 213 5.74 -0.83 -11.62
CA MET A 213 6.64 -1.70 -12.39
C MET A 213 7.27 -0.93 -13.55
N THR A 214 8.12 0.04 -13.22
CA THR A 214 8.68 0.99 -14.20
C THR A 214 10.19 0.83 -14.40
N LEU A 215 10.78 -0.21 -13.82
CA LEU A 215 12.20 -0.55 -13.96
C LEU A 215 12.46 -1.27 -15.28
N ASP A 216 13.72 -1.33 -15.71
CA ASP A 216 14.05 -1.82 -17.05
C ASP A 216 13.80 -3.33 -17.20
N ASN A 217 14.03 -4.11 -16.13
CA ASN A 217 13.80 -5.54 -16.12
C ASN A 217 12.49 -5.86 -15.39
N ILE A 218 11.50 -6.37 -16.12
CA ILE A 218 10.21 -6.77 -15.57
C ILE A 218 10.00 -8.26 -15.82
N TYR A 219 9.82 -9.04 -14.76
CA TYR A 219 9.56 -10.48 -14.85
C TYR A 219 8.16 -10.80 -14.35
N VAL A 220 7.39 -11.52 -15.16
CA VAL A 220 6.01 -11.90 -14.81
C VAL A 220 5.95 -13.40 -14.52
N PHE A 221 5.54 -13.74 -13.29
CA PHE A 221 5.20 -15.11 -12.91
C PHE A 221 3.70 -15.32 -13.01
N GLU A 222 3.26 -15.99 -14.07
CA GLU A 222 1.86 -16.32 -14.26
C GLU A 222 1.52 -17.67 -13.63
N GLY A 223 0.44 -17.71 -12.86
CA GLY A 223 -0.01 -18.95 -12.24
C GLY A 223 -1.35 -18.82 -11.53
N PHE A 224 -2.04 -19.95 -11.42
CA PHE A 224 -3.30 -20.04 -10.67
C PHE A 224 -3.06 -19.94 -9.15
N PRO A 225 -4.09 -19.66 -8.33
CA PRO A 225 -4.01 -19.84 -6.88
C PRO A 225 -3.37 -21.18 -6.53
N GLY A 226 -2.38 -21.21 -5.63
CA GLY A 226 -1.68 -22.44 -5.24
C GLY A 226 -0.57 -22.93 -6.19
N SER A 227 -0.30 -22.21 -7.28
CA SER A 227 0.83 -22.50 -8.20
C SER A 227 2.22 -22.13 -7.65
N GLY A 228 2.28 -21.45 -6.50
CA GLY A 228 3.52 -21.13 -5.78
C GLY A 228 4.29 -19.92 -6.30
N THR A 229 3.66 -19.04 -7.10
CA THR A 229 4.28 -17.77 -7.55
C THR A 229 4.71 -16.90 -6.36
N ASP A 230 3.89 -16.85 -5.31
CA ASP A 230 4.21 -16.16 -4.06
C ASP A 230 5.44 -16.74 -3.35
N LEU A 231 5.68 -18.05 -3.44
CA LEU A 231 6.86 -18.69 -2.87
C LEU A 231 8.13 -18.30 -3.64
N VAL A 232 8.03 -18.13 -4.96
CA VAL A 232 9.13 -17.62 -5.79
C VAL A 232 9.47 -16.19 -5.38
N LEU A 233 8.44 -15.33 -5.27
CA LEU A 233 8.62 -13.95 -4.81
C LEU A 233 9.21 -13.88 -3.40
N GLU A 234 8.73 -14.69 -2.45
CA GLU A 234 9.30 -14.75 -1.10
C GLU A 234 10.78 -15.13 -1.09
N ARG A 235 11.20 -16.07 -1.95
CA ARG A 235 12.62 -16.46 -2.08
C ARG A 235 13.47 -15.35 -2.68
N ILE A 236 13.00 -14.68 -3.75
CA ILE A 236 13.70 -13.55 -4.37
C ILE A 236 13.84 -12.41 -3.35
N LYS A 237 12.74 -12.03 -2.69
CA LYS A 237 12.71 -11.01 -1.64
C LYS A 237 13.73 -11.31 -0.55
N THR A 238 13.71 -12.53 -0.01
CA THR A 238 14.63 -12.94 1.07
C THR A 238 16.08 -12.83 0.62
N ALA A 239 16.40 -13.37 -0.56
CA ALA A 239 17.76 -13.35 -1.09
C ALA A 239 18.27 -11.92 -1.36
N ALA A 240 17.41 -11.03 -1.87
CA ALA A 240 17.76 -9.63 -2.13
C ALA A 240 18.01 -8.87 -0.81
N VAL A 241 17.13 -9.03 0.17
CA VAL A 241 17.28 -8.41 1.50
C VAL A 241 18.56 -8.86 2.20
N GLU A 242 18.89 -10.16 2.16
CA GLU A 242 20.13 -10.70 2.73
C GLU A 242 21.40 -10.12 2.09
N ARG A 243 21.29 -9.63 0.85
CA ARG A 243 22.37 -8.97 0.10
C ARG A 243 22.37 -7.46 0.24
N GLY A 244 21.54 -6.92 1.12
CA GLY A 244 21.51 -5.50 1.44
C GLY A 244 20.65 -4.66 0.51
N PHE A 245 19.88 -5.27 -0.40
CA PHE A 245 18.98 -4.54 -1.28
C PHE A 245 17.68 -4.18 -0.58
N ASP A 246 17.26 -2.93 -0.72
CA ASP A 246 15.91 -2.50 -0.34
C ASP A 246 14.89 -3.08 -1.32
N VAL A 247 13.78 -3.57 -0.77
CA VAL A 247 12.71 -4.24 -1.52
C VAL A 247 11.36 -3.61 -1.16
N GLU A 248 10.64 -3.12 -2.17
CA GLU A 248 9.22 -2.80 -2.05
C GLU A 248 8.43 -4.07 -2.35
N VAL A 249 7.56 -4.48 -1.42
CA VAL A 249 6.71 -5.66 -1.54
C VAL A 249 5.27 -5.20 -1.63
N TYR A 250 4.63 -5.49 -2.75
CA TYR A 250 3.22 -5.20 -2.94
C TYR A 250 2.43 -6.48 -2.72
N TYR A 251 1.64 -6.48 -1.65
CA TYR A 251 0.81 -7.62 -1.27
C TYR A 251 -0.48 -7.63 -2.07
N CYS A 252 -1.07 -8.82 -2.18
CA CYS A 252 -2.35 -9.03 -2.84
C CYS A 252 -3.47 -8.26 -2.11
N GLY A 253 -4.24 -7.48 -2.86
CA GLY A 253 -5.37 -6.70 -2.33
C GLY A 253 -6.52 -7.56 -1.79
N PHE A 254 -6.57 -8.85 -2.14
CA PHE A 254 -7.53 -9.83 -1.62
C PHE A 254 -7.02 -10.63 -0.41
N ASP A 255 -5.86 -11.31 -0.52
CA ASP A 255 -5.14 -11.94 0.59
C ASP A 255 -3.89 -11.13 1.00
N PRO A 256 -3.95 -10.37 2.09
CA PRO A 256 -2.88 -9.46 2.49
C PRO A 256 -1.64 -10.17 3.06
N GLY A 257 -1.68 -11.50 3.18
CA GLY A 257 -0.53 -12.33 3.55
C GLY A 257 0.32 -12.75 2.35
N LYS A 258 -0.20 -12.64 1.12
CA LYS A 258 0.45 -13.13 -0.09
C LYS A 258 1.18 -12.00 -0.83
N PRO A 259 2.51 -12.05 -1.03
CA PRO A 259 3.17 -11.11 -1.92
C PRO A 259 2.70 -11.33 -3.36
N GLU A 260 2.49 -10.25 -4.08
CA GLU A 260 2.01 -10.27 -5.46
C GLU A 260 3.01 -9.64 -6.43
N HIS A 261 3.72 -8.59 -5.97
CA HIS A 261 4.77 -7.96 -6.75
C HIS A 261 5.95 -7.55 -5.87
N LEU A 262 7.13 -7.46 -6.50
CA LEU A 262 8.35 -6.93 -5.90
C LEU A 262 8.87 -5.79 -6.76
N VAL A 263 9.48 -4.79 -6.12
CA VAL A 263 10.32 -3.82 -6.81
C VAL A 263 11.63 -3.76 -6.05
N ILE A 264 12.74 -4.00 -6.76
CA ILE A 264 14.09 -4.01 -6.20
C ILE A 264 14.92 -2.96 -6.93
N PRO A 265 14.86 -1.68 -6.51
CA PRO A 265 15.50 -0.58 -7.24
C PRO A 265 17.01 -0.79 -7.42
N GLY A 266 17.69 -1.33 -6.40
CA GLY A 266 19.13 -1.58 -6.45
C GLY A 266 19.56 -2.64 -7.47
N LEU A 267 18.62 -3.46 -7.95
CA LEU A 267 18.82 -4.44 -9.03
C LEU A 267 18.16 -4.01 -10.35
N ASN A 268 17.55 -2.82 -10.40
CA ASN A 268 16.78 -2.34 -11.55
C ASN A 268 15.79 -3.41 -12.08
N THR A 269 15.10 -4.08 -11.16
CA THR A 269 14.24 -5.22 -11.45
C THR A 269 12.91 -5.14 -10.70
N ALA A 270 11.82 -5.47 -11.39
CA ALA A 270 10.47 -5.64 -10.87
C ALA A 270 9.91 -7.03 -11.21
#